data_AF-A0A7S2SR34-F1
#
_entry.id   AF-A0A7S2SR34-F1
#
_cell.length_a   1.000
_cell.length_b   1.000
_cell.length_c   1.000
_cell.angle_alpha   90.00
_cell.angle_beta   90.00
_cell.angle_gamma   90.00
#
_symmetry.space_group_name_H-M   'P 1'
#
loop_
_entity.id
_entity.type
_entity.pdbx_description
1 polymer ?
#
loop_
_entity_poly.entity_id
_entity_poly.type
_entity_poly.pdbx_seq_one_letter_code
_entity_poly.pdbx_strand_id
1 'polypeptide(L)'
;GKRGAEVWTARRTWRRLQKLLKVDSDAIVSQTTSARWVAFAQSGDPNDHLAPGEVEWPIWFDRSVVRTRPGQKKQKNRYRPFTDTWLDYLNGPEYLEIAHPQVIRH
;
A
#
# COMPACT_ATOMS: atom_id res chain seq x y z
N GLY A 1 -34.77 17.02 -2.98
CA GLY A 1 -35.04 15.59 -3.28
C GLY A 1 -34.80 14.75 -2.04
N LYS A 2 -35.86 14.16 -1.47
CA LYS A 2 -35.84 13.44 -0.17
C LYS A 2 -34.81 12.30 -0.11
N ARG A 3 -34.52 11.64 -1.24
CA ARG A 3 -33.50 10.58 -1.37
C ARG A 3 -32.06 11.02 -1.05
N GLY A 4 -31.69 12.27 -1.30
CA GLY A 4 -30.33 12.77 -1.03
C GLY A 4 -30.03 12.92 0.46
N ALA A 5 -31.04 13.29 1.24
CA ALA A 5 -30.94 13.43 2.69
C ALA A 5 -30.87 12.06 3.38
N GLU A 6 -31.64 11.08 2.90
CA GLU A 6 -31.67 9.70 3.41
C GLU A 6 -30.35 8.94 3.16
N VAL A 7 -29.75 9.11 1.97
CA VAL A 7 -28.44 8.53 1.66
C VAL A 7 -27.34 9.15 2.54
N TRP A 8 -27.43 10.45 2.81
CA TRP A 8 -26.46 11.14 3.65
C TRP A 8 -26.56 10.73 5.13
N THR A 9 -27.78 10.58 5.67
CA THR A 9 -27.99 10.09 7.04
C THR A 9 -27.55 8.63 7.18
N ALA A 10 -27.88 7.74 6.25
CA ALA A 10 -27.42 6.34 6.28
C ALA A 10 -25.89 6.23 6.32
N ARG A 11 -25.18 7.02 5.51
CA ARG A 11 -23.70 7.03 5.46
C ARG A 11 -23.08 7.53 6.77
N ARG A 12 -23.74 8.49 7.43
CA ARG A 12 -23.30 9.06 8.71
C ARG A 12 -23.54 8.08 9.86
N THR A 13 -24.69 7.44 9.88
CA THR A 13 -25.06 6.40 10.86
C THR A 13 -24.14 5.20 10.74
N TRP A 14 -23.81 4.77 9.52
CA TRP A 14 -22.83 3.70 9.27
C TRP A 14 -21.44 4.02 9.84
N ARG A 15 -20.90 5.22 9.59
CA ARG A 15 -19.61 5.64 10.17
C ARG A 15 -19.64 5.72 11.69
N ARG A 16 -20.78 6.12 12.27
CA ARG A 16 -20.98 6.19 13.72
C ARG A 16 -21.04 4.79 14.34
N LEU A 17 -21.71 3.85 13.68
CA LEU A 17 -21.76 2.44 14.07
C LEU A 17 -20.39 1.77 13.96
N GLN A 18 -19.63 2.02 12.88
CA GLN A 18 -18.23 1.55 12.78
C GLN A 18 -17.36 2.06 13.93
N LYS A 19 -17.57 3.32 14.36
CA LYS A 19 -16.86 3.93 15.50
C LYS A 19 -17.32 3.39 16.86
N LEU A 20 -18.62 3.10 17.02
CA LEU A 20 -19.23 2.59 18.26
C LEU A 20 -18.94 1.10 18.48
N LEU A 21 -18.92 0.32 17.40
CA LEU A 21 -18.72 -1.12 17.47
C LEU A 21 -17.27 -1.52 17.69
N LYS A 22 -16.30 -0.58 17.62
CA LYS A 22 -14.85 -0.88 17.57
C LYS A 22 -14.63 -2.16 16.76
N VAL A 23 -15.24 -2.29 15.58
CA VAL A 23 -14.96 -3.45 14.73
C VAL A 23 -13.48 -3.35 14.47
N ASP A 24 -12.70 -4.20 15.14
CA ASP A 24 -11.27 -3.97 15.38
C ASP A 24 -10.64 -3.72 14.02
N SER A 25 -10.34 -2.44 13.75
CA SER A 25 -9.87 -2.03 12.44
C SER A 25 -8.56 -2.75 12.12
N ASP A 26 -7.86 -3.12 13.17
CA ASP A 26 -6.63 -3.91 13.16
C ASP A 26 -6.91 -5.39 12.88
N ALA A 27 -8.02 -5.96 13.39
CA ALA A 27 -8.44 -7.31 13.05
C ALA A 27 -8.85 -7.41 11.57
N ILE A 28 -9.58 -6.41 11.04
CA ILE A 28 -9.91 -6.35 9.60
C ILE A 28 -8.61 -6.26 8.77
N VAL A 29 -7.70 -5.35 9.14
CA VAL A 29 -6.42 -5.21 8.43
C VAL A 29 -5.60 -6.50 8.50
N SER A 30 -5.55 -7.15 9.66
CA SER A 30 -4.84 -8.42 9.87
C SER A 30 -5.43 -9.54 9.01
N GLN A 31 -6.76 -9.68 9.02
CA GLN A 31 -7.47 -10.69 8.22
C GLN A 31 -7.24 -10.48 6.73
N THR A 32 -7.46 -9.26 6.22
CA THR A 32 -7.22 -8.95 4.80
C THR A 32 -5.76 -9.18 4.44
N THR A 33 -4.80 -8.72 5.25
CA THR A 33 -3.37 -8.90 4.96
C THR A 33 -2.98 -10.38 4.95
N SER A 34 -3.51 -11.18 5.88
CA SER A 34 -3.24 -12.61 5.96
C SER A 34 -3.81 -13.36 4.75
N ALA A 35 -5.04 -13.05 4.34
CA ALA A 35 -5.66 -13.63 3.16
C ALA A 35 -4.82 -13.38 1.89
N ARG A 36 -4.24 -12.18 1.75
CA ARG A 36 -3.36 -11.83 0.63
C ARG A 36 -2.06 -12.63 0.61
N TRP A 37 -1.46 -12.84 1.78
CA TRP A 37 -0.27 -13.67 1.89
C TRP A 37 -0.57 -15.14 1.56
N VAL A 38 -1.72 -15.65 1.98
CA VAL A 38 -2.16 -17.01 1.63
C VAL A 38 -2.38 -17.15 0.13
N ALA A 39 -3.12 -16.22 -0.50
CA ALA A 39 -3.33 -16.20 -1.95
C ALA A 39 -2.00 -16.17 -2.71
N PHE A 40 -1.09 -15.26 -2.32
CA PHE A 40 0.24 -15.17 -2.92
C PHE A 40 1.05 -16.47 -2.76
N ALA A 41 1.01 -17.10 -1.59
CA ALA A 41 1.72 -18.36 -1.36
C ALA A 41 1.17 -19.52 -2.22
N GLN A 42 -0.10 -19.47 -2.59
CA GLN A 42 -0.77 -20.51 -3.37
C GLN A 42 -0.58 -20.32 -4.89
N SER A 43 -0.70 -19.09 -5.40
CA SER A 43 -0.75 -18.83 -6.84
C SER A 43 0.29 -17.82 -7.36
N GLY A 44 1.04 -17.17 -6.46
CA GLY A 44 1.94 -16.08 -6.82
C GLY A 44 1.21 -14.76 -7.09
N ASP A 45 -0.13 -14.71 -7.01
CA ASP A 45 -0.93 -13.50 -7.14
C ASP A 45 -1.65 -13.17 -5.82
N PRO A 46 -1.33 -12.05 -5.15
CA PRO A 46 -2.06 -11.65 -3.94
C PRO A 46 -3.52 -11.25 -4.23
N ASN A 47 -3.93 -11.10 -5.49
CA ASN A 47 -5.29 -10.78 -5.88
C ASN A 47 -6.14 -12.01 -6.19
N ASP A 48 -5.59 -13.21 -6.05
CA ASP A 48 -6.37 -14.41 -6.21
C ASP A 48 -7.51 -14.45 -5.17
N HIS A 49 -8.72 -14.73 -5.64
CA HIS A 49 -9.97 -14.64 -4.87
C HIS A 49 -10.27 -13.27 -4.22
N LEU A 50 -9.86 -12.17 -4.85
CA LEU A 50 -10.15 -10.80 -4.42
C LEU A 50 -11.64 -10.57 -4.12
N ALA A 51 -11.96 -10.21 -2.87
CA ALA A 51 -13.33 -9.87 -2.49
C ALA A 51 -13.82 -8.57 -3.17
N PRO A 52 -15.10 -8.46 -3.55
CA PRO A 52 -15.65 -7.24 -4.15
C PRO A 52 -15.44 -6.00 -3.27
N GLY A 53 -14.85 -4.95 -3.84
CA GLY A 53 -14.61 -3.68 -3.16
C GLY A 53 -13.30 -3.59 -2.37
N GLU A 54 -12.50 -4.66 -2.34
CA GLU A 54 -11.12 -4.59 -1.87
C GLU A 54 -10.19 -3.93 -2.91
N VAL A 55 -9.08 -3.36 -2.43
CA VAL A 55 -8.08 -2.74 -3.31
C VAL A 55 -7.20 -3.82 -3.92
N GLU A 56 -7.03 -3.77 -5.23
CA GLU A 56 -6.09 -4.60 -5.96
C GLU A 56 -4.64 -4.23 -5.58
N TRP A 57 -3.83 -5.26 -5.31
CA TRP A 57 -2.40 -5.14 -5.07
C TRP A 57 -1.69 -5.06 -6.42
N PRO A 58 -1.08 -3.92 -6.77
CA PRO A 58 -0.44 -3.74 -8.05
C PRO A 58 0.86 -4.52 -8.12
N ILE A 59 1.22 -4.97 -9.32
CA ILE A 59 2.57 -5.44 -9.60
C ILE A 59 3.55 -4.26 -9.47
N TRP A 60 4.68 -4.46 -8.81
CA TRP A 60 5.63 -3.40 -8.46
C TRP A 60 6.29 -2.68 -9.66
N PHE A 61 6.09 -3.10 -10.91
CA PHE A 61 6.67 -2.45 -12.09
C PHE A 61 6.41 -0.95 -12.17
N ASP A 62 5.22 -0.48 -11.77
CA ASP A 62 4.86 0.94 -11.77
C ASP A 62 5.22 1.68 -10.46
N ARG A 63 6.00 1.02 -9.58
CA ARG A 63 6.35 1.45 -8.21
C ARG A 63 5.13 1.81 -7.36
N SER A 64 3.99 1.18 -7.61
CA SER A 64 2.81 1.32 -6.77
C SER A 64 2.81 0.31 -5.64
N VAL A 65 2.21 0.74 -4.52
CA VAL A 65 1.99 -0.07 -3.32
C VAL A 65 0.57 0.04 -2.86
N VAL A 66 0.09 -0.96 -2.13
CA VAL A 66 -1.06 -0.81 -1.26
C VAL A 66 -0.57 -0.46 0.13
N ARG A 67 -1.14 0.59 0.72
CA ARG A 67 -0.91 0.87 2.14
C ARG A 67 -1.86 0.04 2.99
N THR A 68 -1.31 -0.90 3.77
CA THR A 68 -2.03 -1.78 4.69
C THR A 68 -2.47 -1.01 5.95
N ARG A 69 -3.67 -0.45 5.89
CA ARG A 69 -4.33 0.26 7.00
C ARG A 69 -5.84 0.24 6.80
N PRO A 70 -6.67 0.63 7.79
CA PRO A 70 -8.11 0.74 7.59
C PRO A 70 -8.42 1.66 6.41
N GLY A 71 -9.23 1.17 5.46
CA GLY A 71 -9.47 1.86 4.18
C GLY A 71 -8.23 1.89 3.29
N GLN A 72 -7.68 0.70 3.00
CA GLN A 72 -6.52 0.51 2.13
C GLN A 72 -6.67 1.30 0.82
N LYS A 73 -5.55 1.81 0.29
CA LYS A 73 -5.51 2.56 -0.98
C LYS A 73 -4.21 2.27 -1.70
N LYS A 74 -4.27 2.23 -3.04
CA LYS A 74 -3.10 2.27 -3.91
C LYS A 74 -2.40 3.62 -3.76
N GLN A 75 -1.08 3.58 -3.63
CA GLN A 75 -0.20 4.76 -3.61
C GLN A 75 0.91 4.51 -4.63
N LYS A 76 1.19 5.51 -5.47
CA LYS A 76 2.27 5.45 -6.45
C LYS A 76 3.44 6.32 -5.98
N ASN A 77 4.67 5.88 -6.20
CA ASN A 77 5.87 6.69 -5.97
C ASN A 77 6.03 7.22 -4.53
N ARG A 78 5.56 6.47 -3.51
CA ARG A 78 5.44 6.96 -2.13
C ARG A 78 6.73 7.56 -1.55
N TYR A 79 7.89 7.02 -1.93
CA TYR A 79 9.20 7.47 -1.47
C TYR A 79 10.14 7.86 -2.61
N ARG A 80 9.61 8.04 -3.83
CA ARG A 80 10.43 8.19 -5.03
C ARG A 80 11.50 9.29 -4.91
N PRO A 81 11.19 10.53 -4.47
CA PRO A 81 12.22 11.56 -4.39
C PRO A 81 13.37 11.17 -3.45
N PHE A 82 13.05 10.55 -2.32
CA PHE A 82 14.06 10.12 -1.35
C PHE A 82 14.87 8.94 -1.87
N THR A 83 14.22 7.90 -2.43
CA THR A 83 14.93 6.74 -2.99
C THR A 83 15.78 7.13 -4.19
N ASP A 84 15.29 8.01 -5.07
CA ASP A 84 16.03 8.46 -6.23
C ASP A 84 17.26 9.29 -5.76
N THR A 85 17.12 10.21 -4.79
CA THR A 85 18.28 10.92 -4.21
C THR A 85 19.33 9.98 -3.62
N TRP A 86 18.94 8.96 -2.85
CA TRP A 86 19.91 8.02 -2.28
C TRP A 86 20.58 7.13 -3.32
N LEU A 87 19.82 6.69 -4.33
CA LEU A 87 20.37 5.92 -5.44
C LEU A 87 21.36 6.78 -6.25
N ASP A 88 21.04 8.04 -6.49
CA ASP A 88 21.94 8.97 -7.19
C ASP A 88 23.21 9.22 -6.37
N TYR A 89 23.10 9.40 -5.05
CA TYR A 89 24.25 9.58 -4.16
C TYR A 89 25.15 8.34 -4.12
N LEU A 90 24.58 7.15 -3.92
CA LEU A 90 25.34 5.90 -3.83
C LEU A 90 26.00 5.50 -5.16
N ASN A 91 25.40 5.86 -6.29
CA ASN A 91 25.98 5.65 -7.61
C ASN A 91 26.80 6.86 -8.10
N GLY A 92 26.90 7.92 -7.29
CA GLY A 92 27.66 9.10 -7.60
C GLY A 92 29.16 8.81 -7.57
N PRO A 93 29.95 9.51 -8.41
CA PRO A 93 31.39 9.31 -8.47
C PRO A 93 32.02 9.51 -7.09
N GLU A 94 31.65 10.59 -6.38
CA GLU A 94 32.15 10.92 -5.04
C GLU A 94 32.03 9.78 -4.01
N TYR A 95 30.92 9.03 -4.01
CA TYR A 95 30.74 7.91 -3.10
C TYR A 95 31.56 6.69 -3.53
N LEU A 96 31.61 6.40 -4.83
CA LEU A 96 32.39 5.28 -5.37
C LEU A 96 33.89 5.48 -5.15
N GLU A 97 34.42 6.71 -5.16
CA GLU A 97 35.84 6.97 -4.87
C GLU A 97 36.20 6.68 -3.42
N ILE A 98 35.27 6.94 -2.49
CA ILE A 98 35.48 6.76 -1.05
C ILE A 98 35.24 5.30 -0.63
N ALA A 99 34.16 4.70 -1.11
CA ALA A 99 33.72 3.36 -0.67
C ALA A 99 34.37 2.22 -1.46
N HIS A 100 34.73 2.46 -2.73
CA HIS A 100 35.24 1.44 -3.65
C HIS A 100 36.39 1.98 -4.52
N PRO A 101 37.54 2.36 -3.93
CA PRO A 101 38.66 2.98 -4.65
C PRO A 101 39.24 2.11 -5.78
N GLN A 102 39.02 0.79 -5.74
CA GLN A 102 39.38 -0.13 -6.83
C GLN A 102 38.53 -0.01 -8.11
N VAL A 103 37.36 0.64 -8.07
CA VAL A 103 36.45 0.74 -9.23
C VAL A 103 36.89 1.82 -10.23
N ILE A 104 37.70 2.80 -9.80
CA ILE A 104 38.07 3.97 -10.62
C ILE A 104 39.40 3.79 -11.35
N ARG A 105 40.14 2.71 -11.09
CA ARG A 105 41.50 2.49 -11.64
C ARG A 105 41.55 1.73 -12.97
N HIS A 106 40.46 1.66 -13.74
CA HIS A 106 40.43 1.03 -15.05
C HIS A 106 39.94 1.97 -16.15
#